data_AF-I2CR45-F1
#
_entry.id   AF-I2CR45-F1
#
_cell.length_a   1.000
_cell.length_b   1.000
_cell.length_c   1.000
_cell.angle_alpha   90.00
_cell.angle_beta   90.00
_cell.angle_gamma   90.00
#
_symmetry.space_group_name_H-M   'P 1'
#
loop_
_entity.id
_entity.type
_entity.pdbx_description
1 polymer ?
#
loop_
_entity_poly.entity_id
_entity_poly.type
_entity_poly.pdbx_seq_one_letter_code
_entity_poly.pdbx_strand_id
1 'polypeptide(L)'
;MPPPEPKMNLSNFMKVLANESIADPSAVTAKIQAQIREREKNHEMRNLARKLTPEERREKKRRKIINDMKKQIEVALFRVRQLHSPKIRYKIDVNAQQSGLSGAVLTCRDPAFGEEGMHLVVVEGGPRSVRRFVKLMTRRIKWRAQQ
;
A
#
# COMPACT_ATOMS: atom_id res chain seq x y z
N MET A 1 -1.21 8.25 42.06
CA MET A 1 -2.23 8.83 41.17
C MET A 1 -3.59 8.35 41.64
N PRO A 2 -4.61 9.22 41.68
CA PRO A 2 -5.97 8.79 42.00
C PRO A 2 -6.49 7.77 40.97
N PRO A 3 -7.45 6.91 41.34
CA PRO A 3 -8.07 5.96 40.41
C PRO A 3 -8.66 6.70 39.20
N PRO A 4 -8.49 6.19 37.97
CA PRO A 4 -9.09 6.81 36.80
C PRO A 4 -10.61 6.79 36.92
N GLU A 5 -11.24 7.86 36.46
CA GLU A 5 -12.70 7.97 36.46
C GLU A 5 -13.35 6.82 35.68
N PRO A 6 -14.49 6.30 36.14
CA PRO A 6 -15.19 5.23 35.47
C PRO A 6 -15.65 5.67 34.07
N LYS A 7 -15.52 4.78 33.08
CA LYS A 7 -15.95 5.03 31.71
C LYS A 7 -17.48 5.10 31.63
N MET A 8 -18.02 6.31 31.48
CA MET A 8 -19.45 6.55 31.27
C MET A 8 -19.83 6.37 29.80
N ASN A 9 -20.96 5.74 29.53
CA ASN A 9 -21.62 5.73 28.21
C ASN A 9 -23.09 6.12 28.41
N LEU A 10 -23.79 6.59 27.37
CA LEU A 10 -25.22 6.96 27.47
C LEU A 10 -26.09 5.84 28.08
N SER A 11 -25.78 4.58 27.75
CA SER A 11 -26.46 3.40 28.28
C SER A 11 -26.07 3.01 29.71
N ASN A 12 -24.87 3.38 30.16
CA ASN A 12 -24.34 3.01 31.48
C ASN A 12 -24.56 4.11 32.54
N PHE A 13 -24.85 5.34 32.09
CA PHE A 13 -24.83 6.51 32.95
C PHE A 13 -25.84 6.46 34.11
N MET A 14 -27.09 6.05 33.83
CA MET A 14 -28.13 5.90 34.86
C MET A 14 -27.75 4.90 35.96
N LYS A 15 -26.89 3.91 35.66
CA LYS A 15 -26.44 2.93 36.65
C LYS A 15 -25.32 3.47 37.54
N VAL A 16 -24.51 4.40 37.01
CA VAL A 16 -23.32 4.91 37.69
C VAL A 16 -23.61 6.21 38.46
N LEU A 17 -24.51 7.05 37.94
CA LEU A 17 -24.83 8.36 38.49
C LEU A 17 -26.32 8.52 38.81
N ALA A 18 -27.02 7.43 39.17
CA ALA A 18 -28.47 7.40 39.41
C ALA A 18 -28.99 8.58 40.25
N ASN A 19 -28.31 8.89 41.36
CA ASN A 19 -28.71 9.97 42.28
C ASN A 19 -28.48 11.37 41.70
N GLU A 20 -27.42 11.59 40.92
CA GLU A 20 -27.13 12.88 40.26
C GLU A 20 -27.95 13.08 38.97
N SER A 21 -28.36 11.98 38.32
CA SER A 21 -29.15 11.96 37.07
C SER A 21 -30.55 12.55 37.25
N ILE A 22 -31.11 12.41 38.45
CA ILE A 22 -32.47 12.83 38.78
C ILE A 22 -32.54 14.35 38.99
N ALA A 23 -31.46 14.97 39.45
CA ALA A 23 -31.42 16.39 39.78
C ALA A 23 -31.26 17.29 38.53
N ASP A 24 -30.37 16.91 37.59
CA ASP A 24 -30.19 17.65 36.34
C ASP A 24 -29.76 16.71 35.19
N PRO A 25 -30.70 16.20 34.38
CA PRO A 25 -30.39 15.29 33.28
C PRO A 25 -29.59 15.95 32.15
N SER A 26 -29.67 17.28 32.00
CA SER A 26 -28.98 18.00 30.93
C SER A 26 -27.50 18.17 31.23
N ALA A 27 -27.13 18.60 32.44
CA ALA A 27 -25.73 18.72 32.85
C ALA A 27 -25.00 17.37 32.79
N VAL A 28 -25.70 16.31 33.17
CA VAL A 28 -25.28 14.92 33.11
C VAL A 28 -24.94 14.48 31.69
N THR A 29 -25.84 14.72 30.72
CA THR A 29 -25.62 14.29 29.33
C THR A 29 -24.46 15.05 28.70
N ALA A 30 -24.31 16.33 29.01
CA ALA A 30 -23.17 17.14 28.60
C ALA A 30 -21.83 16.57 29.13
N LYS A 31 -21.76 16.14 30.40
CA LYS A 31 -20.57 15.49 30.97
C LYS A 31 -20.21 14.19 30.25
N ILE A 32 -21.20 13.35 29.93
CA ILE A 32 -20.96 12.10 29.19
C ILE A 32 -20.45 12.39 27.78
N GLN A 33 -21.08 13.32 27.07
CA GLN A 33 -20.68 13.73 25.73
C GLN A 33 -19.24 14.27 25.75
N ALA A 34 -18.87 15.06 26.76
CA ALA A 34 -17.50 15.52 26.94
C ALA A 34 -16.52 14.36 27.13
N GLN A 35 -16.83 13.38 27.99
CA GLN A 35 -16.00 12.18 28.18
C GLN A 35 -15.92 11.28 26.93
N ILE A 36 -16.99 11.18 26.14
CA ILE A 36 -16.97 10.46 24.86
C ILE A 36 -16.05 11.20 23.88
N ARG A 37 -16.26 12.50 23.70
CA ARG A 37 -15.46 13.35 22.81
C ARG A 37 -13.98 13.33 23.19
N GLU A 38 -13.67 13.39 24.48
CA GLU A 38 -12.29 13.33 24.96
C GLU A 38 -11.64 11.97 24.68
N ARG A 39 -12.38 10.87 24.81
CA ARG A 39 -11.89 9.53 24.43
C ARG A 39 -11.66 9.40 22.94
N GLU A 40 -12.58 9.92 22.12
CA GLU A 40 -12.45 9.95 20.66
C GLU A 40 -11.21 10.75 20.26
N LYS A 41 -11.08 11.97 20.79
CA LYS A 41 -9.91 12.84 20.57
C LYS A 41 -8.61 12.14 21.00
N ASN A 42 -8.57 11.52 22.18
CA ASN A 42 -7.39 10.78 22.65
C ASN A 42 -7.09 9.54 21.80
N HIS A 43 -8.10 8.86 21.26
CA HIS A 43 -7.89 7.77 20.31
C HIS A 43 -7.32 8.28 18.98
N GLU A 44 -7.87 9.36 18.44
CA GLU A 44 -7.40 10.00 17.22
C GLU A 44 -5.97 10.54 17.37
N MET A 45 -5.66 11.22 18.48
CA MET A 45 -4.32 11.71 18.78
C MET A 45 -3.31 10.56 18.89
N ARG A 46 -3.67 9.44 19.55
CA ARG A 46 -2.81 8.23 19.58
C ARG A 46 -2.61 7.62 18.20
N ASN A 47 -3.64 7.60 17.36
CA ASN A 47 -3.54 7.08 16.00
C ASN A 47 -2.69 8.00 15.12
N LEU A 48 -2.85 9.31 15.26
CA LEU A 48 -2.06 10.31 14.56
C LEU A 48 -0.58 10.21 14.96
N ALA A 49 -0.29 10.07 16.25
CA ALA A 49 1.07 9.88 16.77
C ALA A 49 1.73 8.58 16.25
N ARG A 50 0.96 7.51 16.03
CA ARG A 50 1.46 6.24 15.45
C ARG A 50 1.47 6.22 13.93
N LYS A 51 0.82 7.19 13.27
CA LYS A 51 0.68 7.20 11.82
C LYS A 51 2.03 7.54 11.22
N LEU A 52 2.64 6.54 10.59
CA LEU A 52 3.89 6.73 9.83
C LEU A 52 3.77 7.93 8.90
N THR A 53 4.77 8.81 8.95
CA THR A 53 4.89 9.94 8.03
C THR A 53 5.03 9.42 6.59
N PRO A 54 4.73 10.23 5.56
CA PRO A 54 4.89 9.80 4.18
C PRO A 54 6.31 9.29 3.87
N GLU A 55 7.33 9.89 4.48
CA GLU A 55 8.73 9.50 4.32
C GLU A 55 9.04 8.16 4.98
N GLU A 56 8.60 7.96 6.23
CA GLU A 56 8.75 6.68 6.93
C GLU A 56 8.05 5.53 6.21
N ARG A 57 6.89 5.81 5.58
CA ARG A 57 6.18 4.82 4.75
C ARG A 57 6.99 4.43 3.52
N ARG A 58 7.57 5.41 2.82
CA ARG A 58 8.44 5.15 1.66
C ARG A 58 9.63 4.31 2.08
N GLU A 59 10.26 4.67 3.19
CA GLU A 59 11.43 3.97 3.72
C GLU A 59 11.09 2.54 4.16
N LYS A 60 9.99 2.34 4.87
CA LYS A 60 9.48 0.99 5.21
C LYS A 60 9.23 0.14 3.95
N LYS A 61 8.76 0.75 2.86
CA LYS A 61 8.58 0.07 1.57
C LYS A 61 9.92 -0.27 0.91
N ARG A 62 10.90 0.64 0.92
CA ARG A 62 12.26 0.40 0.41
C ARG A 62 12.94 -0.73 1.17
N ARG A 63 12.93 -0.70 2.50
CA ARG A 63 13.48 -1.78 3.35
C ARG A 63 12.86 -3.14 3.02
N LYS A 64 11.55 -3.17 2.75
CA LYS A 64 10.86 -4.40 2.37
C LYS A 64 11.37 -4.98 1.05
N ILE A 65 11.66 -4.14 0.06
CA ILE A 65 12.21 -4.56 -1.24
C ILE A 65 13.64 -5.06 -1.05
N ILE A 66 14.48 -4.29 -0.35
CA ILE A 66 15.88 -4.66 -0.07
C ILE A 66 15.97 -5.99 0.67
N ASN A 67 15.13 -6.18 1.70
CA ASN A 67 15.11 -7.44 2.46
C ASN A 67 14.60 -8.63 1.64
N ASP A 68 13.79 -8.41 0.59
CA ASP A 68 13.39 -9.47 -0.33
C ASP A 68 14.55 -9.85 -1.25
N MET A 69 15.28 -8.87 -1.78
CA MET A 69 16.47 -9.08 -2.61
C MET A 69 17.60 -9.80 -1.86
N LYS A 70 17.79 -9.48 -0.57
CA LYS A 70 18.79 -10.14 0.29
C LYS A 70 18.55 -11.64 0.47
N LYS A 71 17.30 -12.11 0.34
CA LYS A 71 16.98 -13.54 0.50
C LYS A 71 17.40 -14.32 -0.73
N GLN A 72 16.99 -13.84 -1.89
CA GLN A 72 17.24 -14.47 -3.17
C GLN A 72 17.04 -13.43 -4.27
N ILE A 73 17.84 -13.53 -5.33
CA ILE A 73 17.64 -12.78 -6.56
C ILE A 73 17.08 -13.75 -7.60
N GLU A 74 15.93 -13.42 -8.15
CA GLU A 74 15.32 -14.13 -9.28
C GLU A 74 15.45 -13.26 -10.53
N VAL A 75 15.68 -13.90 -11.67
CA VAL A 75 15.73 -13.25 -12.98
C VAL A 75 14.58 -13.78 -13.82
N ALA A 76 13.84 -12.86 -14.47
CA ALA A 76 12.79 -13.22 -15.41
C ALA A 76 13.07 -12.61 -16.78
N LEU A 77 12.99 -13.46 -17.80
CA LEU A 77 13.17 -13.08 -19.20
C LEU A 77 11.82 -13.21 -19.92
N PHE A 78 11.46 -12.19 -20.69
CA PHE A 78 10.25 -12.18 -21.51
C PHE A 78 10.61 -11.85 -22.95
N ARG A 79 10.26 -12.77 -23.86
CA ARG A 79 10.25 -12.49 -25.29
C ARG A 79 8.95 -11.79 -25.66
N VAL A 80 9.06 -10.61 -26.26
CA VAL A 80 7.93 -9.79 -26.74
C VAL A 80 8.08 -9.58 -28.24
N ARG A 81 7.02 -9.83 -29.02
CA ARG A 81 7.02 -9.65 -30.48
C ARG A 81 6.95 -8.17 -30.86
N GLN A 82 5.98 -7.45 -30.29
CA GLN A 82 5.75 -6.04 -30.58
C GLN A 82 5.89 -5.21 -29.33
N LEU A 83 6.85 -4.29 -29.33
CA LEU A 83 7.02 -3.31 -28.27
C LEU A 83 6.99 -1.89 -28.84
N HIS A 84 6.08 -1.59 -29.76
CA HIS A 84 5.99 -0.24 -30.37
C HIS A 84 5.20 0.75 -29.50
N SER A 85 4.22 0.28 -28.74
CA SER A 85 3.32 1.14 -27.96
C SER A 85 4.05 1.87 -26.80
N PRO A 86 4.07 3.22 -26.78
CA PRO A 86 4.68 3.98 -25.68
C PRO A 86 4.01 3.70 -24.34
N LYS A 87 2.69 3.45 -24.33
CA LYS A 87 1.92 3.12 -23.12
C LYS A 87 2.40 1.81 -22.49
N ILE A 88 2.74 0.81 -23.29
CA ILE A 88 3.24 -0.47 -22.80
C ILE A 88 4.66 -0.30 -22.27
N ARG A 89 5.55 0.39 -23.02
CA ARG A 89 6.92 0.69 -22.56
C ARG A 89 6.93 1.43 -21.22
N TYR A 90 6.10 2.47 -21.08
CA TYR A 90 5.96 3.21 -19.83
C TYR A 90 5.48 2.32 -18.67
N LYS A 91 4.50 1.43 -18.92
CA LYS A 91 4.03 0.49 -17.89
C LYS A 91 5.15 -0.45 -17.43
N ILE A 92 5.95 -0.97 -18.36
CA ILE A 92 7.07 -1.87 -18.05
C ILE A 92 8.09 -1.13 -17.19
N ASP A 93 8.57 0.02 -17.66
CA ASP A 93 9.60 0.81 -16.99
C ASP A 93 9.18 1.26 -15.58
N VAL A 94 8.02 1.91 -15.46
CA VAL A 94 7.55 2.42 -14.16
C VAL A 94 7.27 1.30 -13.17
N ASN A 95 6.73 0.16 -13.60
CA ASN A 95 6.48 -0.96 -12.67
C ASN A 95 7.78 -1.66 -12.23
N ALA A 96 8.81 -1.69 -13.09
CA ALA A 96 10.13 -2.18 -12.73
C ALA A 96 10.74 -1.27 -11.65
N GLN A 97 10.79 0.04 -11.90
CA GLN A 97 11.32 1.05 -10.95
C GLN A 97 10.57 1.03 -9.62
N GLN A 98 9.22 1.05 -9.64
CA GLN A 98 8.41 1.04 -8.42
C GLN A 98 8.53 -0.25 -7.58
N SER A 99 8.95 -1.34 -8.22
CA SER A 99 9.17 -2.64 -7.56
C SER A 99 10.64 -2.84 -7.16
N GLY A 100 11.52 -1.89 -7.46
CA GLY A 100 12.96 -1.99 -7.25
C GLY A 100 13.59 -3.15 -8.02
N LEU A 101 13.11 -3.39 -9.24
CA LEU A 101 13.72 -4.34 -10.17
C LEU A 101 14.77 -3.62 -11.01
N SER A 102 15.90 -4.28 -11.23
CA SER A 102 16.92 -3.87 -12.20
C SER A 102 16.75 -4.69 -13.48
N GLY A 103 17.37 -4.28 -14.58
CA GLY A 103 17.35 -5.02 -15.83
C GLY A 103 17.38 -4.12 -17.06
N ALA A 104 17.09 -4.70 -18.22
CA ALA A 104 17.16 -4.01 -19.49
C ALA A 104 16.16 -4.55 -20.50
N VAL A 105 15.86 -3.74 -21.52
CA VAL A 105 15.09 -4.15 -22.68
C VAL A 105 16.00 -4.13 -23.90
N LEU A 106 16.23 -5.30 -24.48
CA LEU A 106 16.95 -5.44 -25.74
C LEU A 106 15.94 -5.41 -26.88
N THR A 107 16.22 -4.59 -27.89
CA THR A 107 15.44 -4.53 -29.13
C THR A 107 16.34 -4.91 -30.29
N CYS A 108 16.10 -6.07 -30.85
CA CYS A 108 16.77 -6.56 -32.04
C CYS A 108 15.87 -6.29 -33.26
N ARG A 109 16.40 -5.59 -34.27
CA ARG A 109 15.70 -5.30 -35.53
C ARG A 109 16.28 -6.10 -36.70
N ASP A 110 16.92 -7.22 -36.40
CA ASP A 110 17.50 -8.07 -37.42
C ASP A 110 16.37 -8.69 -38.29
N PRO A 111 16.44 -8.57 -39.63
CA PRO A 111 15.47 -9.15 -40.55
C PRO A 111 15.24 -10.66 -40.35
N ALA A 112 16.22 -11.39 -39.81
CA ALA A 112 16.11 -12.81 -39.50
C ALA A 112 14.99 -13.14 -38.48
N PHE A 113 14.56 -12.16 -37.67
CA PHE A 113 13.49 -12.32 -36.69
C PHE A 113 12.12 -11.77 -37.16
N GLY A 114 11.99 -11.44 -38.46
CA GLY A 114 10.78 -10.89 -39.08
C GLY A 114 10.76 -9.35 -39.12
N GLU A 115 9.77 -8.78 -39.84
CA GLU A 115 9.69 -7.33 -40.10
C GLU A 115 9.65 -6.46 -38.84
N GLU A 116 9.07 -6.96 -37.76
CA GLU A 116 8.92 -6.22 -36.50
C GLU A 116 10.09 -6.47 -35.51
N GLY A 117 11.00 -7.39 -35.85
CA GLY A 117 12.12 -7.78 -35.00
C GLY A 117 11.72 -8.55 -33.74
N MET A 118 12.63 -8.61 -32.76
CA MET A 118 12.45 -9.29 -31.48
C MET A 118 12.82 -8.36 -30.32
N HIS A 119 11.98 -8.33 -29.29
CA HIS A 119 12.28 -7.63 -28.04
C HIS A 119 12.44 -8.61 -26.88
N LEU A 120 13.48 -8.42 -26.08
CA LEU A 120 13.73 -9.20 -24.86
C LEU A 120 13.71 -8.26 -23.67
N VAL A 121 12.79 -8.49 -22.73
CA VAL A 121 12.72 -7.78 -21.46
C VAL A 121 13.35 -8.67 -20.40
N VAL A 122 14.45 -8.21 -19.81
CA VAL A 122 15.14 -8.89 -18.72
C VAL A 122 14.94 -8.07 -17.46
N VAL A 123 14.49 -8.72 -16.39
CA VAL A 123 14.40 -8.10 -15.06
C VAL A 123 15.00 -9.01 -14.00
N GLU A 124 15.67 -8.41 -13.03
CA GLU A 124 16.27 -9.07 -11.88
C GLU A 124 15.83 -8.36 -10.58
N GLY A 125 15.66 -9.14 -9.52
CA GLY A 125 15.43 -8.61 -8.19
C GLY A 125 14.80 -9.63 -7.25
N GLY A 126 14.16 -9.13 -6.19
CA GLY A 126 13.56 -10.00 -5.17
C GLY A 126 12.38 -10.83 -5.73
N PRO A 127 12.18 -12.07 -5.24
CA PRO A 127 11.19 -13.02 -5.76
C PRO A 127 9.76 -12.45 -5.74
N ARG A 128 9.42 -11.64 -4.73
CA ARG A 128 8.10 -11.02 -4.65
C ARG A 128 7.90 -9.96 -5.73
N SER A 129 8.93 -9.17 -6.01
CA SER A 129 8.91 -8.14 -7.05
C SER A 129 8.85 -8.79 -8.44
N VAL A 130 9.65 -9.83 -8.68
CA VAL A 130 9.64 -10.58 -9.94
C VAL A 130 8.28 -11.22 -10.20
N ARG A 131 7.67 -11.91 -9.22
CA ARG A 131 6.32 -12.49 -9.37
C ARG A 131 5.26 -11.44 -9.71
N ARG A 132 5.34 -10.24 -9.11
CA ARG A 132 4.44 -9.13 -9.45
C ARG A 132 4.65 -8.67 -10.90
N PHE A 133 5.89 -8.61 -11.35
CA PHE A 133 6.25 -8.22 -12.71
C PHE A 133 5.84 -9.29 -13.74
N VAL A 134 6.02 -10.57 -13.44
CA VAL A 134 5.48 -11.68 -14.24
C VAL A 134 3.97 -11.53 -14.39
N LYS A 135 3.24 -11.23 -13.32
CA LYS A 135 1.78 -10.99 -13.38
C LYS A 135 1.42 -9.75 -14.23
N LEU A 136 2.24 -8.70 -14.19
CA LEU A 136 2.08 -7.53 -15.07
C LEU A 136 2.21 -7.94 -16.54
N MET A 137 3.34 -8.58 -16.87
CA MET A 137 3.70 -8.97 -18.23
C MET A 137 2.76 -10.02 -18.81
N THR A 138 2.24 -10.94 -18.01
CA THR A 138 1.41 -12.06 -18.54
C THR A 138 -0.09 -11.82 -18.45
N ARG A 139 -0.58 -11.09 -17.44
CA ARG A 139 -2.03 -10.98 -17.16
C ARG A 139 -2.60 -9.58 -17.28
N ARG A 140 -1.82 -8.53 -16.97
CA ARG A 140 -2.35 -7.14 -16.88
C ARG A 140 -2.15 -6.35 -18.17
N ILE A 141 -1.04 -6.59 -18.86
CA ILE A 141 -0.81 -5.98 -20.17
C ILE A 141 -1.58 -6.79 -21.21
N LYS A 142 -2.54 -6.14 -21.86
CA LYS A 142 -3.20 -6.70 -23.04
C LYS A 142 -2.28 -6.52 -24.25
N TRP A 143 -1.58 -7.59 -24.62
CA TRP A 143 -0.62 -7.58 -25.74
C TRP A 143 -1.29 -7.68 -27.11
N ARG A 144 -2.38 -8.43 -27.20
CA ARG A 144 -3.26 -8.38 -28.36
C ARG A 144 -4.21 -7.21 -28.13
N ALA A 145 -4.20 -6.22 -29.01
CA ALA A 145 -5.31 -5.29 -29.09
C ALA A 145 -6.57 -6.15 -29.32
N GLN A 146 -7.61 -5.97 -28.49
CA GLN A 146 -8.94 -6.37 -28.92
C GLN A 146 -9.22 -5.54 -30.16
N GLN A 147 -9.45 -6.22 -31.30
CA GLN A 147 -10.13 -5.62 -32.45
C GLN A 147 -11.39 -4.90 -31.99
#